data_AF-A0AA95EKW0-F1
#
_entry.id   AF-A0AA95EKW0-F1
#
_cell.length_a   1.000
_cell.length_b   1.000
_cell.length_c   1.000
_cell.angle_alpha   90.00
_cell.angle_beta   90.00
_cell.angle_gamma   90.00
#
_symmetry.space_group_name_H-M   'P 1'
#
loop_
_entity.id
_entity.type
_entity.pdbx_description
1 polymer ?
#
loop_
_entity_poly.entity_id
_entity_poly.type
_entity_poly.pdbx_seq_one_letter_code
_entity_poly.pdbx_strand_id
1 'polypeptide(L)'
;MPKSQFDRAGVLSESHSVPENTTGTEAIAGTIQAWAEAQGLELFITAAQTPSIGWSVLEGEARRYPLLLTGNGKAATSLAYLASSPKYAEEADRQQLVDAPRATGLESSLSSLNGDIRIPISALDDQNRRERYLNELQRVIERIRA
;
A
#
# COMPACT_ATOMS: atom_id res chain seq x y z
N MET A 1 -19.26 -29.49 -54.43
CA MET A 1 -19.39 -28.03 -54.18
C MET A 1 -20.47 -27.82 -53.11
N PRO A 2 -20.37 -26.86 -52.18
CA PRO A 2 -19.22 -26.39 -51.40
C PRO A 2 -19.45 -26.42 -49.87
N LYS A 3 -18.32 -26.37 -49.16
CA LYS A 3 -17.98 -25.90 -47.79
C LYS A 3 -19.10 -25.33 -46.90
N SER A 4 -19.11 -25.71 -45.62
CA SER A 4 -19.14 -24.72 -44.54
C SER A 4 -18.36 -25.21 -43.33
N GLN A 5 -17.58 -24.27 -42.82
CA GLN A 5 -16.45 -24.35 -41.92
C GLN A 5 -16.93 -23.66 -40.64
N PHE A 6 -16.92 -24.36 -39.52
CA PHE A 6 -16.98 -23.73 -38.21
C PHE A 6 -15.81 -24.24 -37.38
N ASP A 7 -14.64 -23.72 -37.74
CA ASP A 7 -13.64 -23.35 -36.75
C ASP A 7 -14.28 -22.34 -35.80
N ARG A 8 -14.24 -22.59 -34.49
CA ARG A 8 -14.18 -21.47 -33.55
C ARG A 8 -13.56 -21.85 -32.21
N ALA A 9 -12.42 -21.20 -32.03
CA ALA A 9 -11.89 -20.65 -30.80
C ALA A 9 -11.40 -21.65 -29.76
N GLY A 10 -10.09 -21.89 -29.84
CA GLY A 10 -9.29 -22.30 -28.71
C GLY A 10 -9.56 -21.42 -27.51
N VAL A 11 -9.73 -22.08 -26.37
CA VAL A 11 -9.64 -21.49 -25.05
C VAL A 11 -8.20 -21.01 -24.90
N LEU A 12 -7.96 -19.73 -25.19
CA LEU A 12 -6.75 -19.06 -24.77
C LEU A 12 -6.80 -19.02 -23.24
N SER A 13 -6.11 -19.97 -22.63
CA SER A 13 -5.61 -19.86 -21.27
C SER A 13 -4.71 -18.62 -21.26
N GLU A 14 -5.28 -17.46 -20.90
CA GLU A 14 -4.51 -16.26 -20.60
C GLU A 14 -3.71 -16.52 -19.33
N SER A 15 -2.58 -17.18 -19.57
CA SER A 15 -1.48 -17.33 -18.66
C SER A 15 -1.04 -15.91 -18.33
N HIS A 16 -1.47 -15.40 -17.17
CA HIS A 16 -0.97 -14.17 -16.58
C HIS A 16 0.52 -14.39 -16.31
N SER A 17 1.31 -14.18 -17.35
CA SER A 17 2.76 -14.22 -17.32
C SER A 17 3.15 -12.95 -16.60
N VAL A 18 3.48 -13.07 -15.31
CA VAL A 18 4.16 -12.00 -14.58
C VAL A 18 5.46 -11.74 -15.34
N PRO A 19 5.69 -10.54 -15.90
CA PRO A 19 6.90 -10.29 -16.67
C PRO A 19 8.12 -10.45 -15.75
N GLU A 20 8.99 -11.40 -16.09
CA GLU A 20 10.17 -11.84 -15.33
C GLU A 20 11.32 -10.81 -15.23
N ASN A 21 11.05 -9.51 -15.43
CA ASN A 21 12.12 -8.51 -15.32
C ASN A 21 11.64 -7.07 -15.10
N THR A 22 10.69 -6.85 -14.20
CA THR A 22 10.33 -5.49 -13.79
C THR A 22 11.35 -4.98 -12.76
N THR A 23 12.58 -4.65 -13.17
CA THR A 23 13.48 -3.87 -12.29
C THR A 23 13.02 -2.41 -12.29
N GLY A 24 12.61 -1.89 -11.14
CA GLY A 24 12.17 -0.49 -11.00
C GLY A 24 11.05 -0.29 -9.98
N THR A 25 10.61 0.96 -9.84
CA THR A 25 9.56 1.37 -8.89
C THR A 25 8.24 0.61 -9.06
N GLU A 26 7.95 0.10 -10.25
CA GLU A 26 6.74 -0.68 -10.56
C GLU A 26 6.72 -2.06 -9.88
N ALA A 27 7.85 -2.79 -9.85
CA ALA A 27 7.91 -4.06 -9.13
C ALA A 27 7.80 -3.88 -7.62
N ILE A 28 8.40 -2.82 -7.10
CA ILE A 28 8.29 -2.48 -5.68
C ILE A 28 6.82 -2.18 -5.35
N ALA A 29 6.15 -1.37 -6.19
CA ALA A 29 4.72 -1.11 -6.06
C ALA A 29 3.88 -2.40 -6.13
N GLY A 30 4.17 -3.30 -7.07
CA GLY A 30 3.51 -4.61 -7.17
C GLY A 30 3.72 -5.49 -5.95
N THR A 31 4.93 -5.46 -5.36
CA THR A 31 5.23 -6.18 -4.11
C THR A 31 4.42 -5.63 -2.93
N ILE A 32 4.33 -4.30 -2.82
CA ILE A 32 3.53 -3.64 -1.78
C ILE A 32 2.04 -3.94 -1.96
N GLN A 33 1.53 -3.93 -3.18
CA GLN A 33 0.16 -4.32 -3.50
C GLN A 33 -0.11 -5.76 -3.10
N ALA A 34 0.71 -6.71 -3.53
CA ALA A 34 0.55 -8.13 -3.20
C ALA A 34 0.57 -8.37 -1.69
N TRP A 35 1.45 -7.67 -0.96
CA TRP A 35 1.47 -7.70 0.49
C TRP A 35 0.15 -7.17 1.10
N ALA A 36 -0.35 -6.03 0.63
CA ALA A 36 -1.57 -5.41 1.15
C ALA A 36 -2.81 -6.28 0.92
N GLU A 37 -2.90 -6.93 -0.24
CA GLU A 37 -3.94 -7.91 -0.57
C GLU A 37 -3.83 -9.14 0.33
N ALA A 38 -2.61 -9.66 0.55
CA ALA A 38 -2.38 -10.78 1.47
C ALA A 38 -2.75 -10.46 2.92
N GLN A 39 -2.65 -9.18 3.33
CA GLN A 39 -3.14 -8.72 4.63
C GLN A 39 -4.66 -8.56 4.69
N GLY A 40 -5.40 -8.74 3.59
CA GLY A 40 -6.85 -8.57 3.54
C GLY A 40 -7.28 -7.11 3.68
N LEU A 41 -6.51 -6.17 3.12
CA LEU A 41 -6.90 -4.76 3.08
C LEU A 41 -7.81 -4.48 1.89
N GLU A 42 -8.78 -3.58 2.05
CA GLU A 42 -9.70 -3.20 0.99
C GLU A 42 -9.08 -2.13 0.09
N LEU A 43 -8.96 -2.45 -1.20
CA LEU A 43 -8.49 -1.54 -2.24
C LEU A 43 -9.49 -0.39 -2.49
N PHE A 44 -8.99 0.83 -2.64
CA PHE A 44 -9.75 1.97 -3.12
C PHE A 44 -8.89 2.89 -4.00
N ILE A 45 -9.53 3.74 -4.78
CA ILE A 45 -8.85 4.72 -5.64
C ILE A 45 -9.34 6.12 -5.25
N THR A 46 -8.41 7.06 -5.06
CA THR A 46 -8.77 8.47 -4.80
C THR A 46 -8.55 9.32 -6.04
N ALA A 47 -9.54 10.13 -6.39
CA ALA A 47 -9.47 11.10 -7.48
C ALA A 47 -8.98 12.50 -7.04
N ALA A 48 -8.16 12.57 -5.98
CA ALA A 48 -7.61 13.84 -5.49
C ALA A 48 -6.62 14.48 -6.48
N GLN A 49 -6.12 15.68 -6.19
CA GLN A 49 -5.11 16.37 -7.01
C GLN A 49 -3.89 15.50 -7.32
N THR A 50 -3.54 14.58 -6.42
CA THR A 50 -2.61 13.48 -6.70
C THR A 50 -3.39 12.17 -6.63
N PRO A 51 -3.78 11.58 -7.78
CA PRO A 51 -4.42 10.28 -7.81
C PRO A 51 -3.58 9.26 -7.07
N SER A 52 -4.24 8.43 -6.28
CA SER A 52 -3.57 7.43 -5.44
C SER A 52 -4.40 6.15 -5.43
N ILE A 53 -3.69 5.03 -5.43
CA ILE A 53 -4.25 3.72 -5.11
C ILE A 53 -4.05 3.53 -3.61
N GLY A 54 -5.09 3.20 -2.86
CA GLY A 54 -5.03 3.07 -1.42
C GLY A 54 -5.56 1.74 -0.93
N TRP A 55 -5.14 1.37 0.27
CA TRP A 55 -5.63 0.20 0.98
C TRP A 55 -6.13 0.60 2.36
N SER A 56 -7.32 0.13 2.70
CA SER A 56 -8.00 0.46 3.94
C SER A 56 -8.22 -0.76 4.82
N VAL A 57 -8.32 -0.51 6.13
CA VAL A 57 -8.72 -1.48 7.14
C VAL A 57 -9.93 -0.94 7.89
N LEU A 58 -10.89 -1.81 8.20
CA LEU A 58 -12.05 -1.47 9.01
C LEU A 58 -11.71 -1.53 10.50
N GLU A 59 -12.15 -0.51 11.23
CA GLU A 59 -12.14 -0.42 12.68
C GLU A 59 -13.59 -0.16 13.14
N GLY A 60 -14.33 -1.24 13.42
CA GLY A 60 -15.78 -1.15 13.56
C GLY A 60 -16.42 -0.68 12.24
N GLU A 61 -17.09 0.47 12.26
CA GLU A 61 -17.70 1.08 11.07
C GLU A 61 -16.78 2.11 10.38
N ALA A 62 -15.63 2.45 10.98
CA ALA A 62 -14.72 3.45 10.45
C ALA A 62 -13.66 2.82 9.55
N ARG A 63 -13.36 3.47 8.42
CA ARG A 63 -12.23 3.10 7.55
C ARG A 63 -10.98 3.85 7.96
N ARG A 64 -9.86 3.13 8.04
CA ARG A 64 -8.52 3.66 8.28
C ARG A 64 -7.66 3.42 7.06
N TYR A 65 -6.73 4.34 6.77
CA TYR A 65 -5.94 4.35 5.53
C TYR A 65 -4.44 4.23 5.83
N PRO A 66 -3.97 3.02 6.19
CA PRO A 66 -2.57 2.81 6.56
C PRO A 66 -1.61 2.93 5.36
N LEU A 67 -2.10 2.77 4.13
CA LEU A 67 -1.25 2.68 2.95
C LEU A 67 -1.90 3.31 1.71
N LEU A 68 -1.13 4.15 1.03
CA LEU A 68 -1.43 4.67 -0.30
C LEU A 68 -0.17 4.60 -1.17
N LEU A 69 -0.33 4.31 -2.46
CA LEU A 69 0.66 4.52 -3.50
C LEU A 69 0.21 5.70 -4.36
N THR A 70 0.95 6.80 -4.27
CA THR A 70 0.61 8.07 -4.92
C THR A 70 1.17 8.12 -6.34
N GLY A 71 0.47 8.80 -7.25
CA GLY A 71 0.86 8.92 -8.67
C GLY A 71 2.21 9.62 -8.92
N ASN A 72 2.80 10.25 -7.90
CA ASN A 72 4.17 10.79 -7.95
C ASN A 72 5.23 9.85 -7.36
N GLY A 73 4.94 8.55 -7.26
CA GLY A 73 5.92 7.51 -6.93
C GLY A 73 6.29 7.44 -5.45
N LYS A 74 5.34 7.72 -4.55
CA LYS A 74 5.56 7.63 -3.10
C LYS A 74 4.60 6.62 -2.47
N ALA A 75 5.10 5.88 -1.49
CA ALA A 75 4.27 5.18 -0.54
C ALA A 75 3.92 6.16 0.59
N ALA A 76 2.65 6.22 0.97
CA ALA A 76 2.15 7.14 1.97
C ALA A 76 1.33 6.43 3.05
N THR A 77 1.47 6.90 4.29
CA THR A 77 0.69 6.45 5.44
C THR A 77 -0.02 7.66 6.02
N SER A 78 -1.35 7.62 6.06
CA SER A 78 -2.13 8.80 6.44
C SER A 78 -2.29 8.90 7.96
N LEU A 79 -1.44 9.70 8.58
CA LEU A 79 -1.42 9.85 10.04
C LEU A 79 -2.73 10.42 10.58
N ALA A 80 -3.35 11.37 9.87
CA ALA A 80 -4.60 11.97 10.32
C ALA A 80 -5.71 10.93 10.53
N TYR A 81 -5.86 9.99 9.60
CA TYR A 81 -6.87 8.94 9.71
C TYR A 81 -6.50 7.88 10.74
N LEU A 82 -5.21 7.56 10.90
CA LEU A 82 -4.74 6.62 11.92
C LEU A 82 -4.86 7.20 13.33
N ALA A 83 -4.45 8.45 13.53
CA ALA A 83 -4.51 9.16 14.82
C ALA A 83 -5.96 9.41 15.28
N SER A 84 -6.94 9.37 14.37
CA SER A 84 -8.37 9.45 14.71
C SER A 84 -8.96 8.14 15.24
N SER A 85 -8.19 7.05 15.28
CA SER A 85 -8.60 5.81 15.95
C SER A 85 -8.53 5.96 17.47
N PRO A 86 -9.52 5.44 18.22
CA PRO A 86 -9.44 5.36 19.69
C PRO A 86 -8.20 4.63 20.20
N LYS A 87 -7.62 3.74 19.39
CA LYS A 87 -6.37 3.01 19.70
C LYS A 87 -5.15 3.94 19.76
N TYR A 88 -5.25 5.16 19.23
CA TYR A 88 -4.21 6.19 19.26
C TYR A 88 -4.72 7.49 19.92
N ALA A 89 -5.63 7.36 20.89
CA ALA A 89 -6.19 8.50 21.63
C ALA A 89 -5.15 9.20 22.53
N GLU A 90 -4.15 8.46 23.01
CA GLU A 90 -3.08 9.00 23.84
C GLU A 90 -1.95 9.59 22.98
N GLU A 91 -1.32 10.65 23.48
CA GLU A 91 -0.21 11.32 22.77
C GLU A 91 0.98 10.37 22.56
N ALA A 92 1.28 9.54 23.55
CA ALA A 92 2.34 8.54 23.46
C ALA A 92 2.11 7.53 22.32
N ASP A 93 0.85 7.19 22.04
CA ASP A 93 0.50 6.28 20.96
C ASP A 93 0.58 6.95 19.59
N ARG A 94 0.15 8.22 19.48
CA ARG A 94 0.34 9.00 18.25
C ARG A 94 1.81 9.16 17.90
N GLN A 95 2.66 9.35 18.91
CA GLN A 95 4.10 9.47 18.73
C GLN A 95 4.71 8.19 18.13
N GLN A 96 4.18 7.00 18.45
CA GLN A 96 4.62 5.75 17.83
C GLN A 96 4.37 5.72 16.32
N LEU A 97 3.26 6.29 15.83
CA LEU A 97 2.99 6.37 14.40
C LEU A 97 4.02 7.24 13.66
N VAL A 98 4.53 8.29 14.32
CA VAL A 98 5.56 9.19 13.77
C VAL A 98 6.95 8.56 13.84
N ASP A 99 7.23 7.78 14.89
CA ASP A 99 8.54 7.18 15.11
C ASP A 99 8.74 5.89 14.32
N ALA A 100 7.69 5.15 13.99
CA ALA A 100 7.76 3.94 13.17
C ALA A 100 8.48 4.17 11.82
N PRO A 101 8.16 5.20 11.01
CA PRO A 101 8.94 5.55 9.82
C PRO A 101 10.40 5.88 10.12
N ARG A 102 10.69 6.58 11.21
CA ARG A 102 12.08 6.93 11.58
C ARG A 102 12.90 5.68 11.90
N ALA A 103 12.28 4.69 12.55
CA ALA A 103 12.92 3.41 12.87
C ALA A 103 13.30 2.60 11.63
N THR A 104 12.65 2.83 10.48
CA THR A 104 13.02 2.16 9.22
C THR A 104 14.36 2.64 8.65
N GLY A 105 14.85 3.81 9.08
CA GLY A 105 16.04 4.46 8.53
C GLY A 105 15.84 5.05 7.13
N LEU A 106 14.59 5.16 6.68
CA LEU A 106 14.23 5.77 5.40
C LEU A 106 14.07 7.28 5.56
N GLU A 107 14.58 8.04 4.60
CA GLU A 107 14.24 9.45 4.48
C GLU A 107 12.74 9.57 4.22
N SER A 108 12.03 10.14 5.19
CA SER A 108 10.60 10.39 5.11
C SER A 108 10.35 11.90 5.18
N SER A 109 9.51 12.41 4.28
CA SER A 109 8.97 13.75 4.45
C SER A 109 7.74 13.66 5.34
N LEU A 110 7.81 14.25 6.53
CA LEU A 110 6.64 14.51 7.36
C LEU A 110 6.00 15.81 6.89
N SER A 111 4.75 15.77 6.45
CA SER A 111 4.03 16.99 6.06
C SER A 111 3.44 17.74 7.27
N SER A 112 2.97 17.02 8.30
CA SER A 112 2.62 17.48 9.66
C SER A 112 2.02 16.30 10.47
N LEU A 113 1.67 16.48 11.75
CA LEU A 113 0.84 15.52 12.53
C LEU A 113 -0.55 15.28 11.91
N ASN A 114 -1.04 16.25 11.12
CA ASN A 114 -2.25 16.14 10.29
C ASN A 114 -1.94 15.66 8.86
N GLY A 115 -0.72 15.20 8.62
CA GLY A 115 -0.20 14.90 7.29
C GLY A 115 -0.05 13.42 7.01
N ASP A 116 0.55 13.13 5.86
CA ASP A 116 1.01 11.79 5.51
C ASP A 116 2.51 11.69 5.79
N ILE A 117 2.94 10.53 6.26
CA ILE A 117 4.32 10.08 6.05
C ILE A 117 4.44 9.70 4.59
N ARG A 118 5.47 10.20 3.90
CA ARG A 118 5.70 9.85 2.50
C ARG A 118 7.14 9.38 2.31
N ILE A 119 7.27 8.22 1.69
CA ILE A 119 8.53 7.55 1.39
C ILE A 119 8.59 7.35 -0.12
N PRO A 120 9.66 7.78 -0.81
CA PRO A 120 9.84 7.45 -2.23
C PRO A 120 9.84 5.93 -2.42
N ILE A 121 9.07 5.42 -3.39
CA ILE A 121 9.04 3.97 -3.67
C ILE A 121 10.44 3.46 -4.03
N SER A 122 11.26 4.28 -4.69
CA SER A 122 12.66 3.96 -4.99
C SER A 122 13.54 3.75 -3.75
N ALA A 123 13.19 4.34 -2.60
CA ALA A 123 13.92 4.13 -1.36
C ALA A 123 13.66 2.73 -0.75
N LEU A 124 12.61 2.04 -1.23
CA LEU A 124 12.22 0.68 -0.87
C LEU A 124 12.75 -0.38 -1.85
N ASP A 125 13.73 -0.03 -2.69
CA ASP A 125 14.36 -0.97 -3.62
C ASP A 125 15.16 -2.06 -2.86
N ASP A 126 15.89 -1.64 -1.82
CA ASP A 126 16.54 -2.55 -0.88
C ASP A 126 15.50 -3.39 -0.13
N GLN A 127 15.65 -4.72 -0.22
CA GLN A 127 14.72 -5.68 0.37
C GLN A 127 14.60 -5.51 1.89
N ASN A 128 15.70 -5.31 2.61
CA ASN A 128 15.68 -5.18 4.06
C ASN A 128 14.90 -3.93 4.50
N ARG A 129 15.09 -2.80 3.81
CA ARG A 129 14.33 -1.56 4.05
C ARG A 129 12.85 -1.76 3.77
N ARG A 130 12.51 -2.43 2.66
CA ARG A 130 11.14 -2.75 2.31
C ARG A 130 10.47 -3.63 3.35
N GLU A 131 11.12 -4.71 3.80
CA GLU A 131 10.61 -5.58 4.85
C GLU A 131 10.39 -4.85 6.17
N ARG A 132 11.33 -3.97 6.58
CA ARG A 132 11.14 -3.14 7.78
C ARG A 132 9.93 -2.23 7.65
N TYR A 133 9.78 -1.55 6.51
CA TYR A 133 8.62 -0.70 6.25
C TYR A 133 7.30 -1.48 6.34
N LEU A 134 7.22 -2.64 5.68
CA LEU A 134 6.02 -3.49 5.70
C LEU A 134 5.73 -4.05 7.09
N ASN A 135 6.76 -4.39 7.89
CA ASN A 135 6.58 -4.84 9.27
C ASN A 135 6.04 -3.74 10.19
N GLU A 136 6.46 -2.48 10.01
CA GLU A 136 5.89 -1.37 10.77
C GLU A 136 4.42 -1.13 10.38
N LEU A 137 4.08 -1.21 9.09
CA LEU A 137 2.68 -1.16 8.65
C LEU A 137 1.85 -2.31 9.23
N GLN A 138 2.42 -3.52 9.26
CA GLN A 138 1.76 -4.70 9.84
C GLN A 138 1.36 -4.43 11.29
N ARG A 139 2.27 -3.91 12.12
CA ARG A 139 1.99 -3.59 13.53
C ARG A 139 0.86 -2.58 13.67
N VAL A 140 0.84 -1.55 12.83
CA VAL A 140 -0.25 -0.54 12.83
C VAL A 140 -1.58 -1.19 12.50
N ILE A 141 -1.63 -2.05 11.49
CA ILE A 141 -2.84 -2.76 11.05
C ILE A 141 -3.33 -3.73 12.14
N GLU A 142 -2.43 -4.50 12.74
CA GLU A 142 -2.75 -5.42 13.83
C GLU A 142 -3.33 -4.69 15.04
N ARG A 143 -2.76 -3.54 15.40
CA ARG A 143 -3.28 -2.70 16.49
C ARG A 143 -4.68 -2.17 16.21
N ILE A 144 -5.00 -1.87 14.95
CA ILE A 144 -6.34 -1.42 14.55
C ILE A 144 -7.36 -2.57 14.60
N ARG A 145 -6.92 -3.80 14.31
CA ARG A 145 -7.78 -5.00 14.28
C ARG A 145 -8.03 -5.60 15.67
N ALA A 146 -7.08 -5.45 16.59
CA ALA A 146 -7.21 -5.89 17.99
C ALA A 146 -8.23 -5.05 18.75
#